data_AF-A0A059DK55-F1
#
_entry.id   AF-A0A059DK55-F1
#
_cell.length_a   1.000
_cell.length_b   1.000
_cell.length_c   1.000
_cell.angle_alpha   90.00
_cell.angle_beta   90.00
_cell.angle_gamma   90.00
#
_symmetry.space_group_name_H-M   'P 1'
#
loop_
_entity.id
_entity.type
_entity.pdbx_description
1 polymer ?
#
loop_
_entity_poly.entity_id
_entity_poly.type
_entity_poly.pdbx_seq_one_letter_code
_entity_poly.pdbx_strand_id
1 'polypeptide(L)'
;MAEGAGEAKAKRKMRDGRDKAKNSETTKPSPAIPKWPLVKPKQDLQITRLKDTDLFTVQNFFTPAESNAFVKVAESIGFVHQGSLGPTKGEAYRDNDRISVTDPLLANAIWESGLSKLFSDIKIRGRVAVGLNQNLRFYRSLQLKEWLYFIYMVISVCFMRRAM
;
A
#
# COMPACT_ATOMS: atom_id res chain seq x y z
N MET A 1 55.39 15.93 69.24
CA MET A 1 54.59 17.10 69.65
C MET A 1 53.17 16.85 69.20
N ALA A 2 52.23 17.00 70.13
CA ALA A 2 50.84 16.57 70.04
C ALA A 2 49.92 17.68 69.46
N GLU A 3 48.62 17.35 69.43
CA GLU A 3 47.43 18.12 69.00
C GLU A 3 46.98 17.84 67.55
N GLY A 4 45.73 17.48 67.24
CA GLY A 4 44.49 17.43 68.02
C GLY A 4 43.35 16.80 67.20
N ALA A 5 42.25 16.51 67.90
CA ALA A 5 41.01 15.81 67.54
C ALA A 5 40.24 16.38 66.32
N GLY A 6 39.23 15.72 65.71
CA GLY A 6 38.41 14.61 66.16
C GLY A 6 37.43 14.09 65.08
N GLU A 7 36.72 13.03 65.46
CA GLU A 7 35.73 12.26 64.68
C GLU A 7 34.47 13.06 64.27
N ALA A 8 33.84 12.67 63.15
CA ALA A 8 32.46 12.13 63.17
C ALA A 8 32.02 11.63 61.78
N LYS A 9 31.66 10.35 61.73
CA LYS A 9 30.97 9.69 60.61
C LYS A 9 29.53 10.22 60.48
N ALA A 10 29.19 10.84 59.36
CA ALA A 10 27.80 11.14 59.02
C ALA A 10 27.26 10.12 57.99
N LYS A 11 26.54 9.14 58.54
CA LYS A 11 25.77 8.10 57.85
C LYS A 11 24.62 8.77 57.07
N ARG A 12 24.72 8.89 55.75
CA ARG A 12 23.64 9.46 54.92
C ARG A 12 22.53 8.42 54.73
N LYS A 13 21.39 8.73 55.35
CA LYS A 13 20.10 8.06 55.33
C LYS A 13 19.53 8.04 53.90
N MET A 14 19.26 6.86 53.35
CA MET A 14 18.44 6.70 52.15
C MET A 14 17.02 7.16 52.48
N ARG A 15 16.54 8.19 51.77
CA ARG A 15 15.15 8.65 51.81
C ARG A 15 14.51 8.30 50.48
N ASP A 16 13.56 7.37 50.57
CA ASP A 16 12.62 6.97 49.54
C ASP A 16 11.91 8.21 48.98
N GLY A 17 12.24 8.55 47.73
CA GLY A 17 11.77 9.70 46.98
C GLY A 17 11.14 9.20 45.69
N ARG A 18 9.83 8.99 45.75
CA ARG A 18 8.96 8.57 44.66
C ARG A 18 8.88 9.69 43.61
N ASP A 19 9.85 9.75 42.71
CA ASP A 19 9.78 10.61 41.54
C ASP A 19 8.81 10.02 40.51
N LYS A 20 7.71 10.75 40.30
CA LYS A 20 6.73 10.48 39.25
C LYS A 20 7.40 10.62 37.89
N ALA A 21 7.89 9.50 37.36
CA ALA A 21 8.09 9.35 35.92
C ALA A 21 6.71 9.47 35.24
N LYS A 22 6.42 10.66 34.69
CA LYS A 22 5.37 10.82 33.68
C LYS A 22 5.83 9.99 32.48
N ASN A 23 5.38 8.74 32.43
CA ASN A 23 5.40 7.94 31.23
C ASN A 23 4.44 8.64 30.25
N SER A 24 4.97 9.53 29.43
CA SER A 24 4.31 9.98 28.22
C SER A 24 4.29 8.78 27.29
N GLU A 25 3.28 7.93 27.51
CA GLU A 25 2.91 6.85 26.63
C GLU A 25 2.65 7.49 25.28
N THR A 26 3.68 7.46 24.44
CA THR A 26 3.58 7.84 23.04
C THR A 26 2.77 6.70 22.43
N THR A 27 1.45 6.83 22.50
CA THR A 27 0.53 6.01 21.74
C THR A 27 0.86 6.22 20.28
N LYS A 28 1.75 5.36 19.76
CA LYS A 28 1.86 5.12 18.32
C LYS A 28 0.43 4.82 17.87
N PRO A 29 -0.16 5.61 16.96
CA PRO A 29 -1.49 5.30 16.48
C PRO A 29 -1.44 3.89 15.89
N SER A 30 -2.26 2.99 16.44
CA SER A 30 -2.54 1.71 15.78
C SER A 30 -2.94 2.03 14.35
N PRO A 31 -2.37 1.38 13.32
CA PRO A 31 -2.64 1.74 11.94
C PRO A 31 -4.14 1.65 11.70
N ALA A 32 -4.79 2.81 11.57
CA ALA A 32 -6.19 2.88 11.24
C ALA A 32 -6.38 2.13 9.91
N ILE A 33 -7.38 1.23 9.87
CA ILE A 33 -7.73 0.52 8.64
C ILE A 33 -7.92 1.59 7.55
N PRO A 34 -7.15 1.54 6.45
CA PRO A 34 -7.23 2.56 5.42
C PRO A 34 -8.65 2.63 4.87
N LYS A 35 -9.28 3.81 4.97
CA LYS A 35 -10.60 4.02 4.39
C LYS A 35 -10.44 4.31 2.90
N TRP A 36 -10.46 3.26 2.09
CA TRP A 36 -10.42 3.39 0.64
C TRP A 36 -11.64 4.14 0.09
N PRO A 37 -11.47 4.90 -1.01
CA PRO A 37 -12.59 5.60 -1.62
C PRO A 37 -13.57 4.61 -2.25
N LEU A 38 -14.85 5.00 -2.31
CA LEU A 38 -15.87 4.23 -2.99
C LEU A 38 -15.63 4.26 -4.50
N VAL A 39 -15.70 3.08 -5.13
CA VAL A 39 -15.64 2.95 -6.60
C VAL A 39 -17.06 3.01 -7.15
N LYS A 40 -17.34 3.98 -8.01
CA LYS A 40 -18.67 4.12 -8.60
C LYS A 40 -18.89 3.08 -9.71
N PRO A 41 -20.13 2.55 -9.88
CA PRO A 41 -20.45 1.71 -11.04
C PRO A 41 -20.18 2.43 -12.36
N LYS A 42 -19.67 1.68 -13.34
CA LYS A 42 -19.31 2.14 -14.69
C LYS A 42 -20.17 1.39 -15.70
N GLN A 43 -20.96 2.13 -16.49
CA GLN A 43 -21.90 1.53 -17.44
C GLN A 43 -21.29 1.40 -18.84
N ASP A 44 -20.37 2.29 -19.21
CA ASP A 44 -19.88 2.47 -20.58
C ASP A 44 -18.39 2.13 -20.74
N LEU A 45 -17.91 1.10 -20.04
CA LEU A 45 -16.52 0.66 -20.20
C LEU A 45 -16.32 0.07 -21.59
N GLN A 46 -15.28 0.54 -22.29
CA GLN A 46 -14.92 0.08 -23.63
C GLN A 46 -13.51 -0.49 -23.65
N ILE A 47 -13.34 -1.60 -24.37
CA ILE A 47 -12.05 -2.23 -24.60
C ILE A 47 -11.43 -1.67 -25.87
N THR A 48 -10.19 -1.19 -25.78
CA THR A 48 -9.35 -0.92 -26.96
C THR A 48 -8.29 -2.01 -27.06
N ARG A 49 -8.43 -2.94 -28.02
CA ARG A 49 -7.47 -4.03 -28.22
C ARG A 49 -6.20 -3.51 -28.92
N LEU A 50 -5.04 -3.90 -28.41
CA LEU A 50 -3.74 -3.55 -28.96
C LEU A 50 -3.22 -4.72 -29.81
N LYS A 51 -3.58 -4.74 -31.11
CA LYS A 51 -3.25 -5.79 -32.11
C LYS A 51 -3.83 -7.18 -31.78
N ASP A 52 -3.48 -8.21 -32.56
CA ASP A 52 -3.86 -9.62 -32.40
C ASP A 52 -3.25 -10.29 -31.15
N THR A 53 -3.19 -9.57 -30.04
CA THR A 53 -2.70 -10.06 -28.75
C THR A 53 -3.83 -10.01 -27.73
N ASP A 54 -3.72 -10.80 -26.66
CA ASP A 54 -4.62 -10.71 -25.50
C ASP A 54 -4.41 -9.42 -24.68
N LEU A 55 -3.74 -8.40 -25.26
CA LEU A 55 -3.47 -7.11 -24.65
C LEU A 55 -4.51 -6.09 -25.10
N PHE A 56 -5.09 -5.40 -24.12
CA PHE A 56 -6.06 -4.34 -24.37
C PHE A 56 -6.02 -3.31 -23.25
N THR A 57 -6.63 -2.15 -23.52
CA THR A 57 -6.80 -1.08 -22.53
C THR A 57 -8.28 -0.82 -22.25
N VAL A 58 -8.55 -0.38 -21.04
CA VAL A 58 -9.87 0.12 -20.61
C VAL A 58 -9.64 1.54 -20.13
N GLN A 59 -9.97 2.50 -20.97
CA GLN A 59 -9.72 3.90 -20.67
C GLN A 59 -10.72 4.43 -19.64
N ASN A 60 -10.30 5.42 -18.87
CA ASN A 60 -11.14 6.19 -17.95
C ASN A 60 -11.90 5.33 -16.92
N PHE A 61 -11.37 4.16 -16.56
CA PHE A 61 -11.98 3.30 -15.55
C PHE A 61 -12.13 4.03 -14.21
N PHE A 62 -11.04 4.59 -13.68
CA PHE A 62 -11.09 5.55 -12.58
C PHE A 62 -11.17 6.97 -13.13
N THR A 63 -12.09 7.75 -12.57
CA THR A 63 -12.12 9.20 -12.80
C THR A 63 -10.90 9.86 -12.15
N PRO A 64 -10.48 11.06 -12.58
CA PRO A 64 -9.40 11.79 -11.92
C PRO A 64 -9.62 11.98 -10.42
N ALA A 65 -10.88 12.20 -9.99
CA ALA A 65 -11.23 12.34 -8.59
C ALA A 65 -11.05 11.03 -7.80
N GLU A 66 -11.48 9.89 -8.35
CA GLU A 66 -11.27 8.57 -7.74
C GLU A 66 -9.77 8.25 -7.65
N SER A 67 -9.02 8.42 -8.75
CA SER A 67 -7.58 8.19 -8.79
C SER A 67 -6.86 9.01 -7.71
N ASN A 68 -7.16 10.31 -7.61
CA ASN A 68 -6.56 11.18 -6.59
C ASN A 68 -6.93 10.76 -5.16
N ALA A 69 -8.14 10.25 -4.94
CA ALA A 69 -8.53 9.74 -3.63
C ALA A 69 -7.77 8.46 -3.26
N PHE A 70 -7.60 7.53 -4.21
CA PHE A 70 -6.76 6.33 -4.00
C PHE A 70 -5.30 6.70 -3.72
N VAL A 71 -4.77 7.70 -4.45
CA VAL A 71 -3.40 8.21 -4.25
C VAL A 71 -3.21 8.72 -2.83
N LYS A 72 -4.11 9.59 -2.35
CA LYS A 72 -4.02 10.14 -0.98
C LYS A 72 -4.03 9.06 0.09
N VAL A 73 -4.90 8.05 -0.06
CA VAL A 73 -4.94 6.92 0.88
C VAL A 73 -3.63 6.13 0.82
N ALA A 74 -3.16 5.77 -0.37
CA ALA A 74 -1.89 5.05 -0.54
C ALA A 74 -0.69 5.81 0.06
N GLU A 75 -0.62 7.11 -0.15
CA GLU A 75 0.42 7.98 0.42
C GLU A 75 0.36 8.03 1.95
N SER A 76 -0.84 8.11 2.53
CA SER A 76 -1.02 8.10 3.99
C SER A 76 -0.66 6.77 4.66
N ILE A 77 -0.76 5.65 3.93
CA ILE A 77 -0.27 4.34 4.38
C ILE A 77 1.27 4.36 4.43
N GLY A 78 1.89 5.05 3.47
CA GLY A 78 3.34 5.15 3.33
C GLY A 78 3.91 4.04 2.47
N PHE A 79 4.60 4.42 1.39
CA PHE A 79 5.24 3.45 0.51
C PHE A 79 6.56 2.94 1.08
N VAL A 80 6.81 1.64 0.85
CA VAL A 80 8.07 1.00 1.18
C VAL A 80 8.87 0.78 -0.10
N HIS A 81 10.09 1.28 -0.11
CA HIS A 81 11.01 1.08 -1.22
C HIS A 81 11.24 -0.40 -1.50
N GLN A 82 10.92 -0.85 -2.71
CA GLN A 82 11.23 -2.20 -3.21
C GLN A 82 12.44 -2.11 -4.13
N GLY A 83 13.60 -1.86 -3.51
CA GLY A 83 14.90 -1.96 -4.18
C GLY A 83 15.37 -3.41 -4.27
N SER A 84 16.14 -3.73 -5.32
CA SER A 84 17.14 -4.80 -5.21
C SER A 84 18.28 -4.34 -4.31
N LEU A 85 19.16 -5.23 -3.84
CA LEU A 85 20.37 -4.88 -3.06
C LEU A 85 21.43 -4.10 -3.87
N GLY A 86 21.02 -3.39 -4.93
CA GLY A 86 21.85 -2.83 -5.99
C GLY A 86 21.56 -3.50 -7.35
N PRO A 87 22.09 -2.93 -8.45
CA PRO A 87 21.98 -3.54 -9.77
C PRO A 87 22.77 -4.86 -9.82
N THR A 88 22.07 -5.99 -9.84
CA THR A 88 22.68 -7.31 -10.07
C THR A 88 22.77 -7.58 -11.57
N LYS A 89 23.94 -7.96 -12.07
CA LYS A 89 24.13 -8.31 -13.49
C LYS A 89 23.21 -9.48 -13.86
N GLY A 90 22.34 -9.28 -14.84
CA GLY A 90 21.36 -10.28 -15.29
C GLY A 90 19.98 -10.16 -14.64
N GLU A 91 19.80 -9.26 -13.66
CA GLU A 91 18.50 -8.96 -13.07
C GLU A 91 17.98 -7.61 -13.59
N ALA A 92 16.65 -7.50 -13.71
CA ALA A 92 16.02 -6.21 -13.97
C ALA A 92 16.18 -5.33 -12.72
N TYR A 93 16.75 -4.14 -12.90
CA TYR A 93 16.79 -3.13 -11.85
C TYR A 93 15.36 -2.77 -11.41
N ARG A 94 15.09 -2.85 -10.11
CA ARG A 94 13.79 -2.53 -9.51
C ARG A 94 13.97 -1.39 -8.53
N ASP A 95 13.33 -0.27 -8.84
CA ASP A 95 13.39 0.97 -8.07
C ASP A 95 11.97 1.54 -7.99
N ASN A 96 11.08 0.73 -7.41
CA ASN A 96 9.69 1.12 -7.21
C ASN A 96 9.38 1.12 -5.73
N ASP A 97 8.75 2.19 -5.28
CA ASP A 97 8.10 2.24 -4.00
C ASP A 97 6.78 1.47 -4.10
N ARG A 98 6.45 0.62 -3.12
CA ARG A 98 5.23 -0.21 -3.14
C ARG A 98 4.51 -0.23 -1.80
N ILE A 99 3.18 -0.26 -1.87
CA ILE A 99 2.33 -0.78 -0.79
C ILE A 99 1.57 -2.03 -1.29
N SER A 100 1.34 -2.98 -0.38
CA SER A 100 0.57 -4.20 -0.64
C SER A 100 -0.53 -4.27 0.41
N VAL A 101 -1.78 -4.26 -0.02
CA VAL A 101 -2.94 -4.19 0.86
C VAL A 101 -3.84 -5.36 0.54
N THR A 102 -4.13 -6.19 1.54
CA THR A 102 -5.07 -7.29 1.39
C THR A 102 -6.45 -6.80 1.82
N ASP A 103 -7.31 -6.51 0.85
CA ASP A 103 -8.66 -6.02 1.08
C ASP A 103 -9.65 -6.70 0.11
N PRO A 104 -10.30 -7.79 0.55
CA PRO A 104 -11.28 -8.50 -0.27
C PRO A 104 -12.48 -7.65 -0.67
N LEU A 105 -12.93 -6.74 0.21
CA LEU A 105 -14.11 -5.91 -0.04
C LEU A 105 -13.81 -4.87 -1.11
N LEU A 106 -12.65 -4.21 -1.04
CA LEU A 106 -12.21 -3.29 -2.07
C LEU A 106 -12.00 -4.01 -3.40
N ALA A 107 -11.34 -5.17 -3.40
CA ALA A 107 -11.12 -5.94 -4.62
C ALA A 107 -12.46 -6.33 -5.29
N ASN A 108 -13.44 -6.74 -4.49
CA ASN A 108 -14.78 -7.04 -4.98
C ASN A 108 -15.52 -5.79 -5.47
N ALA A 109 -15.39 -4.66 -4.77
CA ALA A 109 -16.02 -3.40 -5.18
C ALA A 109 -15.48 -2.91 -6.54
N ILE A 110 -14.17 -3.03 -6.78
CA ILE A 110 -13.54 -2.71 -8.08
C ILE A 110 -14.01 -3.68 -9.17
N TRP A 111 -14.15 -4.98 -8.84
CA TRP A 111 -14.62 -5.99 -9.79
C TRP A 111 -16.07 -5.71 -10.23
N GLU A 112 -16.97 -5.51 -9.27
CA GLU A 112 -18.39 -5.30 -9.52
C GLU A 112 -18.73 -3.90 -10.02
N SER A 113 -17.78 -2.96 -10.01
CA SER A 113 -18.00 -1.62 -10.56
C SER A 113 -18.09 -1.60 -12.10
N GLY A 114 -18.02 -2.75 -12.77
CA GLY A 114 -18.19 -2.86 -14.22
C GLY A 114 -17.17 -3.78 -14.89
N LEU A 115 -16.08 -4.15 -14.22
CA LEU A 115 -15.10 -5.10 -14.75
C LEU A 115 -15.71 -6.48 -14.93
N SER A 116 -16.55 -6.94 -13.99
CA SER A 116 -17.22 -8.25 -14.07
C SER A 116 -17.99 -8.44 -15.38
N LYS A 117 -18.76 -7.42 -15.78
CA LYS A 117 -19.45 -7.37 -17.07
C LYS A 117 -18.49 -7.24 -18.25
N LEU A 118 -17.47 -6.39 -18.14
CA LEU A 118 -16.54 -6.19 -19.24
C LEU A 118 -15.75 -7.47 -19.58
N PHE A 119 -15.35 -8.22 -18.56
CA PHE A 119 -14.58 -9.45 -18.70
C PHE A 119 -15.41 -10.69 -19.02
N SER A 120 -16.76 -10.64 -18.91
CA SER A 120 -17.60 -11.79 -19.27
C SER A 120 -17.45 -12.17 -20.74
N ASP A 121 -17.19 -11.18 -21.58
CA ASP A 121 -17.08 -11.32 -23.04
C ASP A 121 -15.65 -11.62 -23.49
N ILE A 122 -14.68 -11.66 -22.56
CA ILE A 122 -13.27 -11.91 -22.85
C ILE A 122 -12.94 -13.36 -22.49
N LYS A 123 -12.65 -14.16 -23.51
CA LYS A 123 -12.16 -15.54 -23.36
C LYS A 123 -10.70 -15.62 -23.79
N ILE A 124 -9.83 -15.96 -22.85
CA ILE A 124 -8.40 -16.20 -23.12
C ILE A 124 -8.15 -17.70 -22.97
N ARG A 125 -7.84 -18.37 -24.09
CA ARG A 125 -7.53 -19.82 -24.12
C ARG A 125 -8.62 -20.66 -23.42
N GLY A 126 -9.88 -20.36 -23.69
CA GLY A 126 -11.03 -21.06 -23.10
C GLY A 126 -11.26 -20.79 -21.61
N ARG A 127 -10.72 -19.70 -21.07
CA ARG A 127 -10.97 -19.28 -19.68
C ARG A 127 -11.55 -17.88 -19.61
N VAL A 128 -12.31 -17.63 -18.55
CA VAL A 128 -12.91 -16.33 -18.24
C VAL A 128 -12.49 -15.85 -16.86
N ALA A 129 -12.33 -14.54 -16.70
CA ALA A 129 -12.04 -13.94 -15.41
C ALA A 129 -13.29 -13.94 -14.52
N VAL A 130 -13.12 -14.16 -13.21
CA VAL A 130 -14.23 -14.24 -12.24
C VAL A 130 -14.06 -13.36 -11.01
N GLY A 131 -12.98 -12.58 -10.94
CA GLY A 131 -12.69 -11.73 -9.80
C GLY A 131 -11.25 -11.26 -9.79
N LEU A 132 -10.96 -10.31 -8.89
CA LEU A 132 -9.63 -9.77 -8.69
C LEU A 132 -8.91 -10.45 -7.53
N ASN A 133 -7.57 -10.43 -7.56
CA ASN A 133 -6.76 -10.76 -6.40
C ASN A 133 -7.04 -9.78 -5.26
N GLN A 134 -7.30 -10.31 -4.06
CA GLN A 134 -7.56 -9.53 -2.85
C GLN A 134 -6.33 -8.74 -2.39
N ASN A 135 -5.12 -9.13 -2.82
CA ASN A 135 -3.90 -8.39 -2.58
C ASN A 135 -3.68 -7.33 -3.66
N LEU A 136 -4.13 -6.12 -3.36
CA LEU A 136 -4.01 -4.94 -4.21
C LEU A 136 -2.64 -4.28 -3.98
N ARG A 137 -1.94 -4.01 -5.08
CA ARG A 137 -0.61 -3.39 -5.05
C ARG A 137 -0.66 -2.03 -5.72
N PHE A 138 -0.14 -1.04 -5.00
CA PHE A 138 0.05 0.30 -5.53
C PHE A 138 1.55 0.54 -5.63
N TYR A 139 1.96 1.08 -6.77
CA TYR A 139 3.35 1.39 -7.06
C TYR A 139 3.51 2.90 -7.18
N ARG A 140 4.69 3.39 -6.80
CA ARG A 140 5.16 4.74 -7.03
C ARG A 140 6.56 4.63 -7.61
N SER A 141 6.77 5.22 -8.78
CA SER A 141 8.10 5.36 -9.35
C SER A 141 8.58 6.79 -9.08
N LEU A 142 9.82 6.94 -8.63
CA LEU A 142 10.43 8.25 -8.30
C LEU A 142 11.14 8.88 -9.52
N GLN A 143 11.09 8.23 -10.67
CA GLN A 143 11.71 8.68 -11.90
C GLN A 143 10.85 9.82 -12.50
N LEU A 144 11.38 11.04 -12.43
CA LEU A 144 10.86 12.32 -12.94
C LEU A 144 10.15 13.17 -11.85
N LYS A 145 10.94 14.07 -11.25
CA LYS A 145 10.51 15.12 -10.30
C LYS A 145 9.59 16.17 -10.91
N GLU A 146 9.30 16.07 -12.20
CA GLU A 146 8.25 16.82 -12.87
C GLU A 146 7.44 15.80 -13.67
N TRP A 147 6.10 15.86 -13.54
CA TRP A 147 5.10 15.08 -14.27
C TRP A 147 4.64 13.75 -13.65
N LEU A 148 3.38 13.79 -13.20
CA LEU A 148 2.44 12.69 -12.91
C LEU A 148 2.91 11.59 -11.96
N TYR A 149 2.36 11.63 -10.74
CA TYR A 149 2.21 10.45 -9.89
C TYR A 149 1.41 9.38 -10.64
N PHE A 150 2.10 8.48 -11.32
CA PHE A 150 1.46 7.29 -11.88
C PHE A 150 1.40 6.22 -10.81
N ILE A 151 0.33 6.28 -9.99
CA ILE A 151 -0.06 5.12 -9.22
C ILE A 151 -0.80 4.18 -10.16
N TYR A 152 -0.08 3.19 -10.67
CA TYR A 152 -0.70 2.06 -11.33
C TYR A 152 -1.14 1.06 -10.25
N MET A 153 -2.45 0.92 -10.07
CA MET A 153 -3.00 -0.26 -9.42
C MET A 153 -2.82 -1.42 -10.40
N VAL A 154 -1.81 -2.27 -10.16
CA VAL A 154 -1.66 -3.47 -10.97
C VAL A 154 -2.67 -4.48 -10.44
N ILE A 155 -3.76 -4.66 -11.19
CA ILE A 155 -4.70 -5.75 -11.01
C ILE A 155 -4.02 -7.03 -11.54
N SER A 156 -3.03 -7.52 -10.81
CA SER A 156 -2.04 -8.45 -11.36
C SER A 156 -2.54 -9.89 -11.55
N VAL A 157 -3.70 -10.26 -11.03
CA VAL A 157 -4.25 -11.61 -11.24
C VAL A 157 -5.76 -11.53 -11.21
N CYS A 158 -6.40 -11.79 -12.36
CA CYS A 158 -7.78 -12.23 -12.36
C CYS A 158 -7.80 -13.73 -12.04
N PHE A 159 -8.69 -14.16 -11.15
CA PHE A 159 -8.98 -15.59 -11.04
C PHE A 159 -9.62 -16.04 -12.36
N MET A 160 -9.11 -17.13 -12.95
CA MET A 160 -9.60 -17.65 -14.22
C MET A 160 -10.27 -19.00 -14.00
N ARG A 161 -11.50 -19.17 -14.49
CA ARG A 161 -12.16 -20.49 -14.57
C ARG A 161 -12.27 -20.94 -16.02
N ARG A 162 -12.43 -22.26 -16.25
CA ARG A 162 -12.78 -22.77 -17.59
C ARG A 162 -14.11 -22.17 -18.03
N ALA A 163 -14.18 -21.71 -19.27
CA ALA A 163 -15.45 -21.41 -19.92
C ALA A 163 -16.17 -22.75 -20.16
N MET A 164 -17.46 -22.81 -19.79
CA MET A 164 -18.34 -23.90 -20.21
C MET A 164 -18.68 -23.76 -21.70
#